data_AF-A0A443S2L2-F1
#
_entry.id   AF-A0A443S2L2-F1
#
_cell.length_a   1.000
_cell.length_b   1.000
_cell.length_c   1.000
_cell.angle_alpha   90.00
_cell.angle_beta   90.00
_cell.angle_gamma   90.00
#
_symmetry.space_group_name_H-M   'P 1'
#
loop_
_entity.id
_entity.type
_entity.pdbx_description
1 polymer ?
#
loop_
_entity_poly.entity_id
_entity_poly.type
_entity_poly.pdbx_seq_one_letter_code
_entity_poly.pdbx_strand_id
1 'polypeptide(L)'
;MKYTVISLFLTTLICDVHCCECSNKTNAEKFCDAKTVIHFKVKQQDTEFGDDYYQIKVKHVYKGDDSLSLITTLVTPSIDSKCGVALDVGSQYVMEVEEYLQILEANYCNFLENWRNIRDSVMIIN
;
A
#
# COMPACT_ATOMS: atom_id res chain seq x y z
N MET A 1 35.51 22.62 -30.49
CA MET A 1 35.53 21.20 -30.08
C MET A 1 35.70 20.95 -28.57
N LYS A 2 35.48 21.93 -27.68
CA LYS A 2 35.59 21.72 -26.20
C LYS A 2 34.23 21.62 -25.48
N TYR A 3 33.15 22.17 -26.05
CA TYR A 3 31.84 22.21 -25.42
C TYR A 3 30.95 20.99 -25.69
N THR A 4 31.27 20.22 -26.73
CA THR A 4 30.48 19.03 -27.13
C THR A 4 30.65 17.87 -26.15
N VAL A 5 31.79 17.78 -25.47
CA VAL A 5 32.05 16.73 -24.46
C VAL A 5 31.36 17.04 -23.12
N ILE A 6 31.25 18.33 -22.77
CA ILE A 6 30.54 18.77 -21.56
C ILE A 6 29.03 18.54 -21.70
N SER A 7 28.48 18.74 -22.91
CA SER A 7 27.06 18.48 -23.19
C SER A 7 26.69 17.00 -23.15
N LEU A 8 27.64 16.08 -23.40
CA LEU A 8 27.38 14.64 -23.40
C LEU A 8 27.48 14.02 -21.99
N PHE A 9 28.18 14.68 -21.06
CA PHE A 9 28.34 14.24 -19.68
C PHE A 9 27.18 14.67 -18.76
N LEU A 10 26.39 15.66 -19.18
CA LEU A 10 25.26 16.17 -18.39
C LEU A 10 23.98 15.34 -18.57
N THR A 11 23.84 14.59 -19.67
CA THR A 11 22.62 13.82 -19.99
C THR A 11 22.62 12.40 -19.44
N THR A 12 23.75 11.87 -18.99
CA THR A 12 23.87 10.51 -18.40
C THR A 12 23.57 10.47 -16.89
N LEU A 13 23.28 11.62 -16.27
CA LEU A 13 23.02 11.78 -14.83
C LEU A 13 21.54 11.89 -14.47
N ILE A 14 20.64 11.65 -15.43
CA ILE A 14 19.21 11.50 -15.17
C ILE A 14 18.96 10.00 -15.04
N CYS A 15 19.26 9.44 -13.87
CA CYS A 15 18.58 8.21 -13.48
C CYS A 15 17.10 8.58 -13.41
N ASP A 16 16.25 7.90 -14.19
CA ASP A 16 14.82 7.91 -13.98
C ASP A 16 14.55 7.35 -12.58
N VAL A 17 14.60 8.22 -11.57
CA VAL A 17 14.08 7.91 -10.25
C VAL A 17 12.58 7.87 -10.43
N HIS A 18 12.06 6.71 -10.84
CA HIS A 18 10.64 6.42 -10.82
C HIS A 18 10.21 6.45 -9.35
N CYS A 19 9.88 7.64 -8.87
CA CYS A 19 9.22 7.84 -7.59
C CYS A 19 7.78 7.35 -7.72
N CYS A 20 7.19 6.96 -6.59
CA CYS A 20 5.78 6.64 -6.51
C CYS A 20 4.92 7.85 -6.93
N GLU A 21 4.16 7.70 -8.00
CA GLU A 21 3.17 8.67 -8.45
C GLU A 21 1.83 7.96 -8.62
N CYS A 22 0.82 8.43 -7.88
CA CYS A 22 -0.50 7.80 -7.84
C CYS A 22 -1.47 8.54 -8.75
N SER A 23 -2.40 7.79 -9.35
CA SER A 23 -3.54 8.39 -10.06
C SER A 23 -4.41 9.21 -9.10
N ASN A 24 -4.87 10.37 -9.57
CA ASN A 24 -5.75 11.25 -8.81
C ASN A 24 -7.18 10.70 -8.78
N LYS A 25 -7.43 9.74 -7.89
CA LYS A 25 -8.75 9.13 -7.62
C LYS A 25 -9.14 9.34 -6.16
N THR A 26 -10.42 9.56 -5.90
CA THR A 26 -10.99 9.57 -4.55
C THR A 26 -10.96 8.16 -3.93
N ASN A 27 -10.99 8.06 -2.61
CA ASN A 27 -11.03 6.76 -1.94
C ASN A 27 -12.30 5.96 -2.27
N ALA A 28 -13.44 6.62 -2.54
CA ALA A 28 -14.64 5.94 -3.00
C ALA A 28 -14.44 5.30 -4.38
N GLU A 29 -13.83 6.02 -5.33
CA GLU A 29 -13.51 5.48 -6.66
C GLU A 29 -12.51 4.33 -6.57
N LYS A 30 -11.43 4.49 -5.78
CA LYS A 30 -10.45 3.42 -5.54
C LYS A 30 -11.12 2.18 -4.95
N PHE A 31 -11.97 2.34 -3.94
CA PHE A 31 -12.73 1.23 -3.37
C PHE A 31 -13.63 0.56 -4.42
N CYS A 32 -14.31 1.33 -5.27
CA CYS A 32 -15.17 0.79 -6.33
C CYS A 32 -14.38 -0.04 -7.34
N ASP A 33 -13.22 0.45 -7.78
CA ASP A 33 -12.35 -0.19 -8.77
C ASP A 33 -11.60 -1.41 -8.20
N ALA A 34 -11.38 -1.44 -6.88
CA ALA A 34 -10.65 -2.51 -6.21
C ALA A 34 -11.34 -3.87 -6.40
N LYS A 35 -10.53 -4.88 -6.69
CA LYS A 35 -10.98 -6.29 -6.81
C LYS A 35 -11.06 -6.99 -5.46
N THR A 36 -10.08 -6.69 -4.60
CA THR A 36 -9.92 -7.33 -3.30
C THR A 36 -9.78 -6.25 -2.25
N VAL A 37 -10.61 -6.29 -1.22
CA VAL A 37 -10.59 -5.32 -0.11
C VAL A 37 -10.82 -6.04 1.20
N ILE A 38 -9.91 -5.87 2.14
CA ILE A 38 -9.94 -6.53 3.44
C ILE A 38 -9.91 -5.54 4.60
N HIS A 39 -10.59 -5.90 5.69
CA HIS A 39 -10.43 -5.29 7.00
C HIS A 39 -9.49 -6.15 7.83
N PHE A 40 -8.43 -5.57 8.37
CA PHE A 40 -7.48 -6.30 9.19
C PHE A 40 -6.94 -5.49 10.37
N LYS A 41 -6.34 -6.21 11.32
CA LYS A 41 -5.59 -5.63 12.44
C LYS A 41 -4.11 -5.96 12.30
N VAL A 42 -3.24 -4.96 12.41
CA VAL A 42 -1.79 -5.15 12.45
C VAL A 42 -1.36 -5.69 13.82
N LYS A 43 -0.50 -6.69 13.83
CA LYS A 43 -0.03 -7.40 15.03
C LYS A 43 1.43 -7.15 15.33
N GLN A 44 2.25 -7.21 14.30
CA GLN A 44 3.69 -7.02 14.37
C GLN A 44 4.16 -6.51 13.01
N GLN A 45 5.30 -5.83 13.02
CA GLN A 45 6.03 -5.41 11.84
C GLN A 45 7.47 -5.88 12.00
N ASP A 46 8.02 -6.44 10.94
CA ASP A 46 9.44 -6.70 10.76
C ASP A 46 9.87 -6.07 9.43
N THR A 47 11.13 -5.67 9.31
CA THR A 47 11.67 -5.10 8.06
C THR A 47 12.82 -5.97 7.61
N GLU A 48 12.76 -6.46 6.37
CA GLU A 48 13.78 -7.35 5.80
C GLU A 48 14.03 -6.97 4.34
N PHE A 49 15.31 -6.91 3.93
CA PHE A 49 15.72 -6.63 2.54
C PHE A 49 15.12 -5.38 1.87
N GLY A 50 14.65 -4.40 2.66
CA GLY A 50 14.05 -3.18 2.14
C GLY A 50 12.53 -3.24 1.95
N ASP A 51 11.89 -4.30 2.43
CA ASP A 51 10.44 -4.45 2.50
C ASP A 51 10.00 -4.57 3.97
N ASP A 52 8.84 -4.00 4.27
CA ASP A 52 8.14 -4.15 5.53
C ASP A 52 7.16 -5.32 5.45
N TYR A 53 7.31 -6.26 6.39
CA TYR A 53 6.46 -7.42 6.57
C TYR A 53 5.59 -7.22 7.81
N TYR A 54 4.30 -7.07 7.59
CA TYR A 54 3.30 -6.95 8.63
C TYR A 54 2.62 -8.30 8.88
N GLN A 55 2.68 -8.75 10.13
CA GLN A 55 1.80 -9.80 10.60
C GLN A 55 0.43 -9.20 10.89
N ILE A 56 -0.61 -9.71 10.22
CA ILE A 56 -1.97 -9.19 10.28
C ILE A 56 -2.95 -10.27 10.71
N LYS A 57 -4.09 -9.82 11.25
CA LYS A 57 -5.27 -10.66 11.43
C LYS A 57 -6.41 -10.07 10.62
N VAL A 58 -6.76 -10.74 9.53
CA VAL A 58 -7.95 -10.41 8.74
C VAL A 58 -9.19 -10.58 9.62
N LYS A 59 -10.05 -9.58 9.57
CA LYS A 59 -11.31 -9.49 10.32
C LYS A 59 -12.50 -9.74 9.42
N HIS A 60 -12.43 -9.22 8.21
CA HIS A 60 -13.48 -9.33 7.22
C HIS A 60 -12.92 -9.12 5.82
N VAL A 61 -13.51 -9.78 4.84
CA VAL A 61 -13.23 -9.60 3.41
C VAL A 61 -14.44 -8.89 2.81
N TYR A 62 -14.28 -7.64 2.38
CA TYR A 62 -15.36 -6.87 1.77
C TYR A 62 -15.51 -7.17 0.27
N LYS A 63 -14.39 -7.44 -0.39
CA LYS A 63 -14.31 -7.85 -1.79
C LYS A 63 -13.19 -8.87 -1.95
N GLY A 64 -13.36 -9.84 -2.85
CA GLY A 64 -12.41 -10.91 -3.09
C GLY A 64 -12.89 -12.25 -2.53
N ASP A 65 -11.98 -13.22 -2.44
CA ASP A 65 -12.26 -14.57 -1.97
C ASP A 65 -12.14 -14.68 -0.43
N ASP A 66 -13.05 -15.42 0.21
CA ASP A 66 -13.04 -15.58 1.68
C ASP A 66 -11.79 -16.30 2.21
N SER A 67 -11.08 -17.07 1.38
CA SER A 67 -9.82 -17.72 1.73
C SER A 67 -8.71 -16.72 2.09
N LEU A 68 -8.81 -15.47 1.65
CA LEU A 68 -7.94 -14.37 2.06
C LEU A 68 -7.93 -14.17 3.58
N SER A 69 -8.99 -14.58 4.27
CA SER A 69 -9.07 -14.54 5.74
C SER A 69 -8.04 -15.42 6.45
N LEU A 70 -7.46 -16.39 5.74
CA LEU A 70 -6.42 -17.30 6.25
C LEU A 70 -5.01 -16.73 6.10
N ILE A 71 -4.83 -15.71 5.24
CA ILE A 71 -3.52 -15.08 5.03
C ILE A 71 -3.19 -14.15 6.19
N THR A 72 -1.95 -14.26 6.67
CA THR A 72 -1.48 -13.56 7.89
C THR A 72 -0.33 -12.60 7.62
N THR A 73 0.25 -12.63 6.42
CA THR A 73 1.39 -11.79 6.07
C THR A 73 0.97 -10.77 5.02
N LEU A 74 1.29 -9.51 5.28
CA LEU A 74 1.18 -8.41 4.33
C LEU A 74 2.57 -7.81 4.13
N VAL A 75 2.96 -7.57 2.88
CA VAL A 75 4.25 -7.01 2.51
C VAL A 75 4.07 -5.70 1.73
N THR A 76 5.00 -4.78 1.91
CA THR A 76 5.06 -3.53 1.16
C THR A 76 6.50 -3.00 1.17
N PRO A 77 6.93 -2.22 0.18
CA PRO A 77 8.23 -1.58 0.25
C PRO A 77 8.39 -0.75 1.52
N SER A 78 9.58 -0.74 2.13
CA SER A 78 9.86 0.05 3.34
C SER A 78 10.03 1.56 3.09
N ILE A 79 9.98 1.98 1.81
CA ILE A 79 10.21 3.37 1.42
C ILE A 79 9.06 3.91 0.55
N ASP A 80 8.66 5.14 0.85
CA ASP A 80 7.55 5.83 0.17
C ASP A 80 7.80 6.02 -1.33
N SER A 81 9.07 6.22 -1.73
CA SER A 81 9.43 6.38 -3.16
C SER A 81 9.13 5.14 -4.00
N LYS A 82 8.91 3.98 -3.38
CA LYS A 82 8.46 2.73 -4.01
C LYS A 82 6.98 2.40 -3.72
N CYS A 83 6.19 3.38 -3.28
CA CYS A 83 4.80 3.21 -2.88
C CYS A 83 4.62 2.32 -1.63
N GLY A 84 5.62 2.33 -0.75
CA GLY A 84 5.54 1.71 0.57
C GLY A 84 4.39 2.25 1.41
N VAL A 85 3.80 1.41 2.24
CA VAL A 85 2.75 1.80 3.19
C VAL A 85 3.24 1.64 4.62
N ALA A 86 3.23 2.74 5.38
CA ALA A 86 3.45 2.71 6.81
C ALA A 86 2.14 2.35 7.54
N LEU A 87 2.14 1.26 8.31
CA LEU A 87 1.00 0.82 9.11
C LEU A 87 1.36 0.71 10.59
N ASP A 88 0.48 1.19 11.46
CA ASP A 88 0.75 1.17 12.90
C ASP A 88 0.40 -0.18 13.51
N VAL A 89 1.34 -0.77 14.25
CA VAL A 89 1.09 -1.97 15.06
C VAL A 89 -0.06 -1.73 16.03
N GLY A 90 -1.05 -2.64 16.03
CA GLY A 90 -2.24 -2.54 16.87
C GLY A 90 -3.39 -1.73 16.26
N SER A 91 -3.16 -0.96 15.19
CA SER A 91 -4.20 -0.28 14.42
C SER A 91 -4.95 -1.23 13.49
N GLN A 92 -6.09 -0.76 12.99
CA GLN A 92 -6.95 -1.50 12.06
C GLN A 92 -7.17 -0.66 10.81
N TYR A 93 -7.17 -1.33 9.66
CA TYR A 93 -7.28 -0.69 8.36
C TYR A 93 -8.24 -1.46 7.47
N VAL A 94 -8.86 -0.74 6.55
CA VAL A 94 -9.55 -1.32 5.39
C VAL A 94 -8.74 -0.94 4.17
N MET A 95 -8.27 -1.94 3.43
CA MET A 95 -7.31 -1.72 2.36
C MET A 95 -7.59 -2.64 1.19
N GLU A 96 -7.34 -2.12 -0.01
CA GLU A 96 -7.16 -2.94 -1.21
C GLU A 96 -5.79 -3.62 -1.19
N VAL A 97 -5.79 -4.94 -1.43
CA VAL A 97 -4.57 -5.75 -1.44
C VAL A 97 -4.54 -6.66 -2.65
N GLU A 98 -3.35 -7.02 -3.09
CA GLU A 98 -3.15 -8.05 -4.11
C GLU A 98 -2.64 -9.32 -3.44
N GLU A 99 -3.15 -10.49 -3.83
CA GLU A 99 -2.65 -11.77 -3.31
C GLU A 99 -1.64 -12.37 -4.29
N TYR A 100 -0.46 -12.72 -3.77
CA TYR A 100 0.52 -13.50 -4.49
C TYR A 100 1.14 -14.55 -3.56
N LEU A 101 1.02 -15.83 -3.92
CA LEU A 101 1.60 -16.96 -3.17
C LEU A 101 1.32 -16.92 -1.65
N GLN A 102 0.05 -16.69 -1.25
CA GLN A 102 -0.39 -16.60 0.15
C GLN A 102 0.23 -15.42 0.94
N ILE A 103 0.72 -14.40 0.25
CA ILE A 103 1.15 -13.12 0.82
C ILE A 103 0.26 -12.03 0.22
N LEU A 104 -0.12 -11.07 1.06
CA LEU A 104 -0.83 -9.88 0.59
C LEU A 104 0.18 -8.77 0.30
N GLU A 105 0.10 -8.18 -0.87
CA GLU A 105 0.90 -7.01 -1.23
C GLU A 105 0.08 -5.74 -1.05
N ALA A 106 0.68 -4.75 -0.39
CA ALA A 106 0.09 -3.44 -0.16
C ALA A 106 0.87 -2.36 -0.90
N ASN A 107 0.12 -1.38 -1.42
CA ASN A 107 0.67 -0.27 -2.19
C ASN A 107 -0.02 1.04 -1.77
N TYR A 108 0.75 2.10 -1.59
CA TYR A 108 0.27 3.41 -1.15
C TYR A 108 -0.77 4.04 -2.10
N CYS A 109 -0.71 3.73 -3.40
CA CYS A 109 -1.64 4.28 -4.37
C CYS A 109 -3.03 3.64 -4.32
N ASN A 110 -3.16 2.46 -3.72
CA ASN A 110 -4.41 1.72 -3.65
C ASN A 110 -5.36 2.30 -2.60
N PHE A 111 -6.57 1.75 -2.51
CA PHE A 111 -7.49 2.13 -1.45
C PHE A 111 -6.91 1.80 -0.07
N LEU A 112 -6.85 2.79 0.83
CA LEU A 112 -6.43 2.62 2.22
C LEU A 112 -7.19 3.59 3.12
N GLU A 113 -7.83 3.05 4.15
CA GLU A 113 -8.49 3.82 5.19
C GLU A 113 -8.22 3.26 6.59
N ASN A 114 -8.04 4.16 7.56
CA ASN A 114 -7.96 3.76 8.97
C ASN A 114 -9.38 3.45 9.48
N TRP A 115 -9.55 2.30 10.14
CA TRP A 115 -10.85 1.87 10.66
C TRP A 115 -11.45 2.81 11.72
N ARG A 116 -10.63 3.64 12.39
CA ARG A 116 -11.13 4.68 13.29
C ARG A 116 -11.91 5.74 12.51
N ASN A 117 -11.35 6.26 11.41
CA ASN A 117 -11.94 7.32 10.60
C ASN A 117 -13.30 6.92 10.01
N ILE A 118 -13.41 5.67 9.55
CA ILE A 118 -14.67 5.12 9.02
C ILE A 118 -15.75 5.10 10.12
N ARG A 119 -15.41 4.64 11.32
CA ARG A 119 -16.38 4.59 12.44
C ARG A 119 -16.83 5.96 12.89
N ASP A 120 -15.92 6.92 12.94
CA ASP A 120 -16.24 8.29 13.33
C ASP A 120 -17.16 8.96 12.29
N SER A 121 -16.99 8.61 11.01
CA SER A 121 -17.87 9.10 9.92
C SER A 121 -19.27 8.50 9.98
N VAL A 122 -19.42 7.25 10.41
CA VAL A 122 -20.72 6.60 10.61
C VAL A 122 -21.41 7.08 11.90
N MET A 123 -20.64 7.43 12.94
CA MET A 123 -21.18 7.97 14.20
C MET A 123 -21.77 9.38 14.07
N ILE A 124 -21.56 10.10 12.96
CA ILE A 124 -22.19 11.41 12.72
C ILE A 124 -23.61 11.27 12.11
N ILE A 125 -24.02 10.07 11.70
CA ILE A 125 -25.31 9.81 11.01
C ILE A 125 -26.28 9.03 11.91
N ASN A 126 -26.04 8.96 13.23
CA ASN A 126 -26.97 8.34 14.18
C ASN A 126 -27.27 9.24 15.38
#